data_AF-A0A946CB44-F1
#
_entry.id   AF-A0A946CB44-F1
#
_cell.length_a   1.000
_cell.length_b   1.000
_cell.length_c   1.000
_cell.angle_alpha   90.00
_cell.angle_beta   90.00
_cell.angle_gamma   90.00
#
_symmetry.space_group_name_H-M   'P 1'
#
loop_
_entity.id
_entity.type
_entity.pdbx_description
1 polymer ?
#
loop_
_entity_poly.entity_id
_entity_poly.type
_entity_poly.pdbx_seq_one_letter_code
_entity_poly.pdbx_strand_id
1 'polypeptide(L)'
;MDILKQLDPQAILVLLMVIFAAIKAFFEKRKKGDGKEILGEETDPDLYQAYEEELTRQRRDLQIEISPPTSSQTSPPPLSLAVPFSTREATPPPPLPSTPVIPKLSIAEKQALEALKARKKASVRKARNSTKSRVYRHLSSPTAAREALLLAEILGPPKAMQGKG
;
A
#
# COMPACT_ATOMS: atom_id res chain seq x y z
N MET A 1 49.84 10.77 17.69
CA MET A 1 49.61 11.77 18.75
C MET A 1 48.27 11.44 19.37
N ASP A 2 48.27 10.73 20.50
CA ASP A 2 47.04 10.30 21.17
C ASP A 2 46.48 11.48 21.96
N ILE A 3 45.74 12.35 21.28
CA ILE A 3 45.16 13.59 21.85
C ILE A 3 44.30 13.28 23.09
N LEU A 4 43.70 12.08 23.15
CA LEU A 4 42.91 11.60 24.28
C LEU A 4 43.74 11.24 25.52
N LYS A 5 45.06 10.98 25.40
CA LYS A 5 45.95 10.73 26.55
C LYS A 5 46.49 12.01 27.18
N GLN A 6 46.43 13.13 26.45
CA GLN A 6 46.94 14.43 26.86
C GLN A 6 45.83 15.34 27.43
N LEU A 7 44.56 14.99 27.18
CA LEU A 7 43.41 15.65 27.76
C LEU A 7 43.22 15.23 29.23
N ASP A 8 42.91 16.22 30.07
CA ASP A 8 42.53 15.99 31.46
C ASP A 8 41.36 14.98 31.54
N PRO A 9 41.47 13.89 32.33
CA PRO A 9 40.40 12.92 32.50
C PRO A 9 39.05 13.56 32.88
N GLN A 10 39.05 14.69 33.59
CA GLN A 10 37.81 15.42 33.90
C GLN A 10 37.21 16.10 32.66
N ALA A 11 38.03 16.69 31.80
CA ALA A 11 37.58 17.31 30.56
C ALA A 11 36.96 16.29 29.60
N ILE A 12 37.50 15.06 29.58
CA ILE A 12 36.92 13.95 28.81
C ILE A 12 35.52 13.61 29.33
N LEU A 13 35.33 13.53 30.65
CA LEU A 13 34.02 13.27 31.25
C LEU A 13 33.00 14.37 30.95
N VAL A 14 33.42 15.64 31.00
CA VAL A 14 32.57 16.78 30.65
C VAL A 14 32.17 16.72 29.17
N LEU A 15 33.11 16.42 28.27
CA LEU A 15 32.84 16.27 26.84
C LEU A 15 31.84 15.13 26.58
N LEU A 16 31.98 14.00 27.25
CA LEU A 16 31.03 12.89 27.17
C LEU A 16 29.63 13.31 27.64
N MET A 17 29.52 14.02 28.76
CA MET A 17 28.22 14.52 29.24
C MET A 17 27.56 15.47 28.25
N VAL A 18 28.31 16.37 27.62
CA VAL A 18 27.80 17.27 26.57
C VAL A 18 27.31 16.48 25.34
N ILE A 19 28.07 15.47 24.90
CA ILE A 19 27.69 14.60 23.78
C ILE A 19 26.42 13.82 24.13
N PHE A 20 26.34 13.22 25.32
CA PHE A 20 25.14 12.50 25.77
C PHE A 20 23.93 13.43 25.87
N ALA A 21 24.09 14.64 26.38
CA ALA A 21 23.02 15.65 26.43
C ALA A 21 22.54 16.04 25.03
N ALA A 22 23.46 16.25 24.08
CA ALA A 22 23.13 16.59 22.70
C ALA A 22 22.39 15.45 21.98
N ILE A 23 22.84 14.20 22.15
CA ILE A 23 22.16 13.02 21.60
C ILE A 23 20.77 12.85 22.24
N LYS A 24 20.67 12.97 23.57
CA LYS A 24 19.40 12.87 24.30
C LYS A 24 18.41 13.95 23.82
N ALA A 25 18.85 15.20 23.69
CA ALA A 25 18.03 16.30 23.17
C ALA A 25 17.60 16.08 21.70
N PHE A 26 18.46 15.48 20.87
CA PHE A 26 18.11 15.14 19.49
C PHE A 26 17.04 14.04 19.41
N PHE A 27 17.14 13.00 20.24
CA PHE A 27 16.12 11.96 20.35
C PHE A 27 14.81 12.50 20.93
N GLU A 28 14.89 13.37 21.94
CA GLU A 28 13.73 14.01 22.54
C GLU A 28 13.01 14.92 21.54
N LYS A 29 13.75 15.66 20.70
CA LYS A 29 13.18 16.45 19.61
C LYS A 29 12.50 15.59 18.54
N ARG A 30 13.03 14.39 18.24
CA ARG A 30 12.35 13.41 17.37
C ARG A 30 11.09 12.85 18.00
N LYS A 31 11.07 12.60 19.31
CA LYS A 31 9.88 12.13 20.04
C LYS A 31 8.81 13.23 20.15
N LYS A 32 9.21 14.49 20.41
CA LYS A 32 8.31 15.65 20.50
C LYS A 32 7.75 16.10 19.15
N GLY A 33 8.30 15.64 18.03
CA GLY A 33 7.77 15.89 16.68
C GLY A 33 6.41 15.25 16.39
N ASP A 34 6.00 14.25 17.19
CA ASP A 34 4.71 13.55 17.05
C ASP A 34 3.86 13.59 18.35
N GLY A 35 4.27 14.33 19.37
CA GLY A 35 3.61 14.22 20.67
C GLY A 35 3.95 15.39 21.57
N LYS A 36 3.00 16.32 21.64
CA LYS A 36 2.83 17.19 22.80
C LYS A 36 2.90 16.33 24.05
N GLU A 37 3.73 16.78 24.98
CA GLU A 37 3.83 16.33 26.36
C GLU A 37 2.47 15.90 26.92
N ILE A 38 2.23 14.58 26.97
CA ILE A 38 1.25 13.99 27.87
C ILE A 38 2.08 13.33 28.95
N LEU A 39 2.37 14.18 29.93
CA LEU A 39 2.43 13.85 31.35
C LEU A 39 1.56 12.63 31.65
N GLY A 40 2.14 11.62 32.31
CA GLY A 40 1.58 10.29 32.58
C GLY A 40 0.06 10.18 32.51
N GLU A 41 -0.41 9.36 31.57
CA GLU A 41 -1.78 8.88 31.58
C GLU A 41 -1.71 7.39 31.84
N GLU A 42 -2.37 7.01 32.92
CA GLU A 42 -2.58 5.64 33.34
C GLU A 42 -2.95 4.78 32.14
N THR A 43 -2.49 3.53 32.16
CA THR A 43 -3.10 2.45 31.43
C THR A 43 -4.54 2.32 31.94
N ASP A 44 -5.43 3.21 31.53
CA ASP A 44 -6.80 3.28 32.02
C ASP A 44 -7.54 2.07 31.43
N PRO A 45 -7.87 1.04 32.23
CA PRO A 45 -8.53 -0.17 31.74
C PRO A 45 -9.89 0.15 31.09
N ASP A 46 -10.46 1.32 31.39
CA ASP A 46 -11.74 1.79 30.91
C ASP A 46 -11.74 2.08 29.40
N LEU A 47 -10.61 2.53 28.83
CA LEU A 47 -10.51 2.88 27.41
C LEU A 47 -10.48 1.62 26.51
N TYR A 48 -9.86 0.54 27.00
CA TYR A 48 -9.90 -0.76 26.34
C TYR A 48 -11.29 -1.40 26.47
N GLN A 49 -11.94 -1.22 27.62
CA GLN A 49 -13.28 -1.75 27.87
C GLN A 49 -14.35 -1.07 26.99
N ALA A 50 -14.28 0.26 26.83
CA ALA A 50 -15.16 1.00 25.94
C ALA A 50 -15.04 0.55 24.47
N TYR A 51 -13.82 0.24 24.02
CA TYR A 51 -13.56 -0.28 22.68
C TYR A 51 -14.16 -1.67 22.45
N GLU A 52 -14.03 -2.59 23.42
CA GLU A 52 -14.65 -3.91 23.35
C GLU A 52 -16.19 -3.80 23.33
N GLU A 53 -16.78 -2.87 24.08
CA GLU A 53 -18.22 -2.63 24.07
C GLU A 53 -18.72 -2.14 22.70
N GLU A 54 -17.99 -1.25 22.03
CA GLU A 54 -18.31 -0.82 20.65
C GLU A 54 -18.25 -1.97 19.65
N LEU A 55 -17.23 -2.83 19.74
CA LEU A 55 -17.11 -4.04 18.91
C LEU A 55 -18.30 -4.98 19.10
N THR A 56 -18.80 -5.14 20.34
CA THR A 56 -19.98 -5.98 20.58
C THR A 56 -21.25 -5.36 20.01
N ARG A 57 -21.40 -4.02 20.01
CA ARG A 57 -22.54 -3.33 19.38
C ARG A 57 -22.57 -3.56 17.88
N GLN A 58 -21.43 -3.34 17.21
CA GLN A 58 -21.33 -3.59 15.77
C GLN A 58 -21.67 -5.04 15.42
N ARG A 59 -21.16 -6.02 16.19
CA ARG A 59 -21.48 -7.43 15.95
C ARG A 59 -22.96 -7.77 16.13
N ARG A 60 -23.66 -7.15 17.11
CA ARG A 60 -25.11 -7.33 17.27
C ARG A 60 -25.86 -6.73 16.09
N ASP A 61 -25.49 -5.53 15.65
CA ASP A 61 -26.13 -4.86 14.51
C ASP A 61 -25.99 -5.69 13.23
N LEU A 62 -24.81 -6.27 12.99
CA LEU A 62 -24.55 -7.19 11.87
C LEU A 62 -25.30 -8.53 11.99
N GLN A 63 -25.56 -9.04 13.21
CA GLN A 63 -26.33 -10.28 13.40
C GLN A 63 -27.83 -10.10 13.22
N ILE A 64 -28.37 -8.91 13.50
CA ILE A 64 -29.80 -8.61 13.32
C ILE A 64 -30.15 -8.56 11.81
N GLU A 65 -29.18 -8.32 10.93
CA GLU A 65 -29.35 -8.30 9.47
C GLU A 65 -29.30 -9.70 8.80
N ILE A 66 -29.28 -10.80 9.57
CA ILE A 66 -29.41 -12.17 9.03
C ILE A 66 -30.70 -12.80 9.55
N SER A 67 -31.82 -12.14 9.25
CA SER A 67 -33.07 -12.87 9.08
C SER A 67 -32.99 -13.61 7.74
N PRO A 68 -33.14 -14.95 7.68
CA PRO A 68 -33.05 -15.65 6.40
C PRO A 68 -34.24 -15.23 5.52
N PRO A 69 -34.02 -14.67 4.31
CA PRO A 69 -35.12 -14.56 3.37
C PRO A 69 -35.47 -15.98 2.90
N THR A 70 -36.60 -16.44 3.40
CA THR A 70 -37.47 -17.41 2.75
C THR A 70 -37.48 -17.21 1.24
N SER A 71 -37.15 -18.28 0.51
CA SER A 71 -37.77 -18.68 -0.76
C SER A 71 -38.26 -17.57 -1.70
N SER A 72 -37.44 -17.21 -2.69
CA SER A 72 -37.93 -17.00 -4.07
C SER A 72 -36.78 -16.97 -5.07
N GLN A 73 -36.86 -17.90 -6.02
CA GLN A 73 -36.14 -18.02 -7.28
C GLN A 73 -35.49 -16.74 -7.81
N THR A 74 -34.22 -16.81 -8.17
CA THR A 74 -33.65 -16.11 -9.33
C THR A 74 -32.46 -16.94 -9.80
N SER A 75 -32.70 -17.78 -10.80
CA SER A 75 -31.66 -18.42 -11.61
C SER A 75 -30.90 -17.34 -12.40
N PRO A 76 -29.57 -17.45 -12.56
CA PRO A 76 -28.83 -16.57 -13.46
C PRO A 76 -29.30 -16.75 -14.91
N PRO A 77 -29.26 -15.69 -15.75
CA PRO A 77 -29.73 -15.78 -17.14
C PRO A 77 -28.80 -16.70 -17.96
N PRO A 78 -29.34 -17.56 -18.84
CA PRO A 78 -28.53 -18.41 -19.69
C PRO A 78 -27.78 -17.59 -20.74
N LEU A 79 -26.46 -17.80 -20.84
CA LEU A 79 -25.63 -17.28 -21.91
C LEU A 79 -26.13 -17.84 -23.25
N SER A 80 -26.71 -16.98 -24.08
CA SER A 80 -27.14 -17.32 -25.43
C SER A 80 -25.92 -17.70 -26.30
N LEU A 81 -25.74 -19.01 -26.46
CA LEU A 81 -25.01 -19.64 -27.56
C LEU A 81 -25.72 -19.30 -28.88
N ALA A 82 -25.07 -18.56 -29.77
CA ALA A 82 -25.06 -18.74 -31.23
C ALA A 82 -24.61 -17.44 -31.94
N VAL A 83 -23.32 -17.34 -32.23
CA VAL A 83 -22.86 -16.54 -33.38
C VAL A 83 -22.73 -17.53 -34.53
N PRO A 84 -23.44 -17.36 -35.66
CA PRO A 84 -23.24 -18.22 -36.81
C PRO A 84 -21.89 -17.84 -37.45
N PHE A 85 -20.87 -18.66 -37.23
CA PHE A 85 -19.65 -18.58 -38.01
C PHE A 85 -19.98 -18.95 -39.46
N SER A 86 -19.87 -17.96 -40.35
CA SER A 86 -19.95 -18.10 -41.79
C SER A 86 -19.01 -19.20 -42.27
N THR A 87 -19.55 -20.31 -42.75
CA THR A 87 -18.83 -21.33 -43.52
C THR A 87 -18.28 -20.72 -44.80
N ARG A 88 -17.04 -20.26 -44.77
CA ARG A 88 -16.24 -20.03 -45.97
C ARG A 88 -15.25 -21.19 -46.08
N GLU A 89 -15.38 -21.92 -47.18
CA GLU A 89 -14.53 -23.05 -47.57
C GLU A 89 -13.05 -22.66 -47.45
N ALA A 90 -12.35 -23.28 -46.50
CA ALA A 90 -10.97 -22.95 -46.17
C ALA A 90 -10.02 -23.89 -46.91
N THR A 91 -9.24 -23.34 -47.84
CA THR A 91 -8.06 -23.99 -48.41
C THR A 91 -7.09 -24.37 -47.29
N PRO A 92 -6.53 -25.60 -47.25
CA PRO A 92 -5.64 -26.01 -46.17
C PRO A 92 -4.36 -25.15 -46.16
N PRO A 93 -3.90 -24.69 -44.98
CA PRO A 93 -2.67 -23.93 -44.86
C PRO A 93 -1.44 -24.79 -45.22
N PRO A 94 -0.34 -24.18 -45.71
CA PRO A 94 0.89 -24.90 -46.03
C PRO A 94 1.46 -25.58 -44.76
N PRO A 95 2.15 -26.73 -44.92
CA PRO A 95 2.70 -27.48 -43.79
C PRO A 95 3.73 -26.64 -43.04
N LEU A 96 3.47 -26.43 -41.75
CA LEU A 96 4.40 -25.77 -40.84
C LEU A 96 5.68 -26.61 -40.70
N PRO A 97 6.87 -25.98 -40.60
CA PRO A 97 8.10 -26.71 -40.35
C PRO A 97 7.99 -27.46 -39.00
N SER A 98 8.23 -28.78 -39.01
CA SER A 98 7.99 -29.66 -37.85
C SER A 98 8.96 -29.46 -36.68
N THR A 99 9.95 -28.58 -36.83
CA THR A 99 10.93 -28.28 -35.79
C THR A 99 10.82 -26.82 -35.37
N PRO A 100 10.46 -26.53 -34.11
CA PRO A 100 10.41 -25.16 -33.62
C PRO A 100 11.82 -24.56 -33.64
N VAL A 101 12.04 -23.57 -34.49
CA VAL A 101 13.29 -22.81 -34.51
C VAL A 101 13.34 -21.94 -33.25
N ILE A 102 14.27 -22.25 -32.35
CA ILE A 102 14.47 -21.45 -31.14
C ILE A 102 15.07 -20.10 -31.57
N PRO A 103 14.38 -18.97 -31.33
CA PRO A 103 14.89 -17.66 -31.71
C PRO A 103 16.15 -17.34 -30.88
N LYS A 104 17.22 -16.94 -31.57
CA LYS A 104 18.46 -16.44 -30.94
C LYS A 104 18.32 -14.93 -30.73
N LEU A 105 18.63 -14.47 -29.52
CA LEU A 105 18.58 -13.04 -29.19
C LEU A 105 19.49 -12.24 -30.11
N SER A 106 18.97 -11.14 -30.65
CA SER A 106 19.74 -10.20 -31.44
C SER A 106 20.79 -9.48 -30.58
N ILE A 107 21.78 -8.84 -31.22
CA ILE A 107 22.86 -8.14 -30.51
C ILE A 107 22.27 -7.02 -29.62
N ALA A 108 21.28 -6.29 -30.12
CA ALA A 108 20.57 -5.25 -29.38
C ALA A 108 19.80 -5.82 -28.17
N GLU A 109 19.16 -6.98 -28.33
CA GLU A 109 18.44 -7.64 -27.23
C GLU A 109 19.38 -8.15 -26.14
N LYS A 110 20.55 -8.67 -26.50
CA LYS A 110 21.57 -9.08 -25.53
C LYS A 110 22.04 -7.90 -24.69
N GLN A 111 22.31 -6.76 -25.33
CA GLN A 111 22.70 -5.54 -24.63
C GLN A 111 21.59 -5.03 -23.70
N ALA A 112 20.32 -5.06 -24.16
CA ALA A 112 19.17 -4.69 -23.34
C ALA A 112 19.00 -5.61 -22.13
N LEU A 113 19.24 -6.92 -22.29
CA LEU A 113 19.19 -7.91 -21.22
C LEU A 113 20.28 -7.64 -20.16
N GLU A 114 21.49 -7.30 -20.58
CA GLU A 114 22.57 -6.92 -19.67
C GLU A 114 22.27 -5.63 -18.91
N ALA A 115 21.77 -4.60 -19.60
CA ALA A 115 21.33 -3.36 -18.96
C ALA A 115 20.21 -3.62 -17.92
N LEU A 116 19.26 -4.51 -18.24
CA LEU A 116 18.18 -4.89 -17.32
C LEU A 116 18.70 -5.69 -16.11
N LYS A 117 19.64 -6.62 -16.33
CA LYS A 117 20.31 -7.36 -15.24
C LYS A 117 21.09 -6.43 -14.33
N ALA A 118 21.81 -5.45 -14.88
CA ALA A 118 22.53 -4.43 -14.13
C ALA A 118 21.60 -3.53 -13.31
N ARG A 119 20.37 -3.29 -13.80
CA ARG A 119 19.38 -2.40 -13.16
C ARG A 119 18.75 -2.96 -11.87
N LYS A 120 18.95 -4.25 -11.54
CA LYS A 120 18.19 -4.95 -10.49
C LYS A 120 18.46 -4.56 -9.03
N LYS A 121 19.41 -3.68 -8.70
CA LYS A 121 19.74 -3.40 -7.28
C LYS A 121 19.63 -1.95 -6.81
N ALA A 122 19.58 -0.97 -7.71
CA ALA A 122 19.68 0.44 -7.31
C ALA A 122 18.33 1.17 -7.16
N SER A 123 17.31 0.90 -7.99
CA SER A 123 16.15 1.80 -8.07
C SER A 123 14.90 1.40 -7.28
N VAL A 124 14.82 0.17 -6.76
CA VAL A 124 13.55 -0.33 -6.17
C VAL A 124 13.34 0.09 -4.70
N ARG A 125 14.40 0.54 -3.99
CA ARG A 125 14.38 0.56 -2.51
C ARG A 125 14.14 1.91 -1.83
N LYS A 126 13.98 3.04 -2.52
CA LYS A 126 13.92 4.35 -1.84
C LYS A 126 12.62 5.13 -1.88
N ALA A 127 11.56 4.66 -2.55
CA ALA A 127 10.32 5.44 -2.69
C ALA A 127 9.05 4.79 -2.10
N ARG A 128 9.16 3.63 -1.44
CA ARG A 128 7.98 2.80 -1.13
C ARG A 128 7.27 3.08 0.20
N ASN A 129 7.91 3.79 1.13
CA ASN A 129 7.41 3.91 2.51
C ASN A 129 7.11 5.36 2.94
N SER A 130 6.85 6.26 2.00
CA SER A 130 6.33 7.58 2.37
C SER A 130 4.82 7.47 2.62
N THR A 131 4.30 8.25 3.57
CA THR A 131 2.84 8.41 3.74
C THR A 131 2.17 8.76 2.42
N LYS A 132 2.81 9.61 1.60
CA LYS A 132 2.32 9.96 0.26
C LYS A 132 2.25 8.75 -0.66
N SER A 133 3.29 7.91 -0.71
CA SER A 133 3.29 6.73 -1.59
C SER A 133 2.22 5.71 -1.19
N ARG A 134 1.93 5.59 0.11
CA ARG A 134 0.83 4.75 0.62
C ARG A 134 -0.52 5.32 0.17
N VAL A 135 -0.75 6.61 0.38
CA VAL A 135 -1.99 7.30 -0.05
C VAL A 135 -2.21 7.18 -1.55
N TYR A 136 -1.20 7.48 -2.37
CA TYR A 136 -1.31 7.32 -3.83
C TYR A 136 -1.66 5.90 -4.24
N ARG A 137 -1.06 4.88 -3.61
CA ARG A 137 -1.35 3.48 -3.90
C ARG A 137 -2.79 3.09 -3.55
N HIS A 138 -3.31 3.61 -2.43
CA HIS A 138 -4.71 3.39 -2.05
C HIS A 138 -5.66 4.11 -3.02
N LEU A 139 -5.40 5.38 -3.32
CA LEU A 139 -6.22 6.16 -4.26
C LEU A 139 -6.15 5.65 -5.71
N SER A 140 -5.03 5.02 -6.10
CA SER A 140 -4.89 4.41 -7.43
C SER A 140 -5.53 3.02 -7.57
N SER A 141 -6.14 2.50 -6.49
CA SER A 141 -6.79 1.20 -6.55
C SER A 141 -8.19 1.32 -7.18
N PRO A 142 -8.66 0.31 -7.95
CA PRO A 142 -10.01 0.32 -8.52
C PRO A 142 -11.09 0.31 -7.42
N THR A 143 -10.77 -0.27 -6.25
CA THR A 143 -11.64 -0.28 -5.08
C THR A 143 -11.90 1.14 -4.56
N ALA A 144 -10.86 1.97 -4.44
CA ALA A 144 -11.00 3.35 -3.98
C ALA A 144 -11.86 4.20 -4.93
N ALA A 145 -11.79 3.96 -6.24
CA ALA A 145 -12.66 4.63 -7.20
C ALA A 145 -14.14 4.26 -6.98
N ARG A 146 -14.45 2.99 -6.73
CA ARG A 146 -15.81 2.52 -6.44
C ARG A 146 -16.35 3.10 -5.12
N GLU A 147 -15.53 3.08 -4.08
CA GLU A 147 -15.88 3.68 -2.78
C GLU A 147 -16.11 5.19 -2.90
N ALA A 148 -15.30 5.90 -3.68
CA ALA A 148 -15.46 7.33 -3.90
C ALA A 148 -16.80 7.67 -4.58
N LEU A 149 -17.26 6.84 -5.52
CA LEU A 149 -18.58 7.02 -6.14
C LEU A 149 -19.71 6.80 -5.14
N LEU A 150 -19.65 5.75 -4.33
CA LEU A 150 -20.64 5.49 -3.27
C LEU A 150 -20.66 6.61 -2.23
N LEU A 151 -19.49 7.07 -1.80
CA LEU A 151 -19.38 8.19 -0.86
C LEU A 151 -19.92 9.49 -1.47
N ALA A 152 -19.69 9.72 -2.77
CA ALA A 152 -20.25 10.87 -3.46
C ALA A 152 -21.78 10.80 -3.59
N GLU A 153 -22.36 9.61 -3.65
CA GLU A 153 -23.82 9.42 -3.63
C GLU A 153 -24.41 9.68 -2.24
N ILE A 154 -23.74 9.24 -1.17
CA ILE A 154 -24.20 9.41 0.21
C ILE A 154 -23.98 10.85 0.72
N LEU A 155 -22.80 11.40 0.45
CA LEU A 155 -22.32 12.66 1.05
C LEU A 155 -22.35 13.84 0.06
N GLY A 156 -22.64 13.58 -1.21
CA GLY A 156 -22.57 14.57 -2.29
C GLY A 156 -21.18 14.74 -2.90
N PRO A 157 -21.04 15.59 -3.93
CA PRO A 157 -19.78 15.79 -4.62
C PRO A 157 -18.69 16.33 -3.68
N PRO A 158 -17.43 15.88 -3.83
CA PRO A 158 -16.35 16.27 -2.93
C PRO A 158 -16.15 17.79 -2.95
N LYS A 159 -15.79 18.37 -1.79
CA LYS A 159 -15.56 19.82 -1.63
C LYS A 159 -14.61 20.42 -2.69
N ALA A 160 -13.62 19.65 -3.15
CA ALA A 160 -12.69 20.09 -4.19
C ALA A 160 -13.33 20.31 -5.57
N MET A 161 -14.53 19.77 -5.81
CA MET A 161 -15.33 19.98 -7.02
C MET A 161 -16.45 21.01 -6.81
N GLN A 162 -16.76 21.38 -5.58
CA GLN A 162 -17.74 22.41 -5.27
C GLN A 162 -17.16 23.77 -5.70
N GLY A 163 -17.75 24.38 -6.74
CA GLY A 163 -17.30 25.67 -7.32
C GLY A 163 -16.60 25.56 -8.68
N LYS A 164 -16.44 24.35 -9.23
CA LYS A 164 -16.15 24.16 -10.66
C LYS A 164 -17.46 23.87 -11.39
N GLY A 165 -18.24 24.91 -11.60
CA GLY A 165 -19.49 24.91 -12.36
C GLY A 165 -19.57 26.19 -13.17
#